data_AF-A0A7V5FSQ7-F1
#
_entry.id   AF-A0A7V5FSQ7-F1
#
_cell.length_a   1.000
_cell.length_b   1.000
_cell.length_c   1.000
_cell.angle_alpha   90.00
_cell.angle_beta   90.00
_cell.angle_gamma   90.00
#
_symmetry.space_group_name_H-M   'P 1'
#
loop_
_entity.id
_entity.type
_entity.pdbx_description
1 polymer ?
#
loop_
_entity_poly.entity_id
_entity_poly.type
_entity_poly.pdbx_seq_one_letter_code
_entity_poly.pdbx_strand_id
1 'polypeptide(L)'
;AICIGLLPDVDRDKFFYLGNASMLGCQISLSDVDRFRDRVKVRQLITNLELAENTEFMSYYMASLFLPHTDMSLFPSVLDKLAE
;
A
#
# COMPACT_ATOMS: atom_id res chain seq x y z
N ALA A 1 -11.94 4.75 0.59
CA ALA A 1 -10.87 3.81 0.18
C ALA A 1 -11.16 2.39 0.67
N ILE A 2 -11.36 2.15 1.97
CA ILE A 2 -11.61 0.78 2.49
C ILE A 2 -12.94 0.19 2.01
N CYS A 3 -14.03 0.97 2.00
CA CYS A 3 -15.34 0.48 1.52
C CYS A 3 -15.34 0.00 0.06
N ILE A 4 -14.34 0.40 -0.75
CA ILE A 4 -14.21 -0.02 -2.14
C ILE A 4 -13.07 -1.03 -2.36
N GLY A 5 -12.50 -1.59 -1.28
CA GLY A 5 -11.46 -2.62 -1.40
C GLY A 5 -10.03 -2.13 -1.65
N LEU A 6 -9.79 -0.81 -1.71
CA LEU A 6 -8.48 -0.27 -2.10
C LEU A 6 -7.42 -0.39 -0.99
N LEU A 7 -7.83 -0.26 0.27
CA LEU A 7 -6.94 -0.29 1.43
C LEU A 7 -7.42 -1.38 2.41
N PRO A 8 -6.51 -2.05 3.13
CA PRO A 8 -6.86 -3.12 4.05
C PRO A 8 -7.61 -2.58 5.26
N ASP A 9 -8.61 -3.34 5.74
CA ASP A 9 -9.45 -2.93 6.87
C ASP A 9 -8.73 -3.04 8.21
N VAL A 10 -7.94 -2.02 8.51
CA VAL A 10 -7.20 -1.84 9.77
C VAL A 10 -7.46 -0.45 10.34
N ASP A 11 -7.03 -0.24 11.58
CA ASP A 11 -7.14 1.02 12.31
C ASP A 11 -6.69 2.24 11.46
N ARG A 12 -7.50 3.29 11.51
CA ARG A 12 -7.35 4.51 10.70
C ARG A 12 -6.08 5.29 11.06
N ASP A 13 -5.67 5.22 12.32
CA ASP A 13 -4.51 5.94 12.83
C ASP A 13 -3.17 5.37 12.29
N LYS A 14 -3.21 4.22 11.61
CA LYS A 14 -2.05 3.63 10.94
C LYS A 14 -1.81 4.20 9.53
N PHE A 15 -2.75 4.97 8.98
CA PHE A 15 -2.64 5.51 7.63
C PHE A 15 -2.11 6.94 7.64
N PHE A 16 -1.00 7.17 6.93
CA PHE A 16 -0.39 8.48 6.76
C PHE A 16 -0.34 8.85 5.27
N TYR A 17 -0.95 9.97 4.90
CA TYR A 17 -0.92 10.47 3.53
C TYR A 17 0.30 11.39 3.34
N LEU A 18 1.22 10.99 2.46
CA LEU A 18 2.47 11.73 2.20
C LEU A 18 2.41 12.66 0.98
N GLY A 19 1.32 12.64 0.19
CA GLY A 19 1.25 13.37 -1.07
C GLY A 19 2.27 12.85 -2.10
N ASN A 20 2.96 13.76 -2.80
CA ASN A 20 4.00 13.40 -3.77
C ASN A 20 5.36 13.17 -3.07
N ALA A 21 5.51 11.98 -2.49
CA ALA A 21 6.74 11.58 -1.82
C ALA A 21 7.97 11.56 -2.76
N SER A 22 7.78 11.33 -4.06
CA SER A 22 8.87 11.34 -5.04
C SER A 22 9.49 12.74 -5.19
N MET A 23 8.64 13.76 -5.35
CA MET A 23 9.09 15.15 -5.43
C MET A 23 9.69 15.65 -4.11
N LEU A 24 9.07 15.29 -2.99
CA LEU A 24 9.61 15.58 -1.66
C LEU A 24 11.00 14.96 -1.47
N GLY A 25 11.17 13.69 -1.86
CA GLY A 25 12.46 13.00 -1.82
C GLY A 25 13.52 13.66 -2.70
N CYS A 26 13.13 14.16 -3.88
CA CYS A 26 14.01 14.93 -4.76
C CYS A 26 14.47 16.25 -4.09
N GLN A 27 13.55 17.01 -3.51
CA GLN A 27 13.88 18.25 -2.80
C GLN A 27 14.84 18.00 -1.63
N ILE A 28 14.54 17.01 -0.78
CA ILE A 28 15.39 16.61 0.33
C ILE A 28 16.80 16.26 -0.16
N SER A 29 16.88 15.50 -1.25
CA SER A 29 18.15 15.08 -1.85
C SER A 29 18.97 16.22 -2.42
N LEU A 30 18.31 17.28 -2.87
CA LEU A 30 18.96 18.46 -3.40
C LEU A 30 19.52 19.35 -2.28
N SER A 31 18.80 19.45 -1.16
CA SER A 31 19.18 20.31 -0.03
C SER A 31 20.10 19.65 1.00
N ASP A 32 20.14 18.32 1.07
CA ASP A 32 20.83 17.56 2.12
C ASP A 32 21.68 16.43 1.52
N VAL A 33 23.00 16.61 1.54
CA VAL A 33 23.98 15.67 0.95
C VAL A 33 24.08 14.36 1.73
N ASP A 34 23.83 14.36 3.04
CA ASP A 34 23.92 13.17 3.86
C ASP A 34 22.71 12.28 3.59
N ARG A 35 21.51 12.88 3.52
CA ARG A 35 20.31 12.17 3.07
C ARG A 35 20.42 11.68 1.63
N PHE A 36 21.08 12.45 0.76
CA PHE A 36 21.35 12.02 -0.61
C PHE A 36 22.14 10.70 -0.64
N ARG A 37 23.17 10.60 0.22
CA ARG A 37 24.03 9.41 0.36
C ARG A 37 23.32 8.26 1.03
N ASP A 38 22.54 8.51 2.08
CA ASP A 38 21.82 7.48 2.82
C ASP A 38 20.77 6.74 1.99
N ARG A 39 20.19 7.40 0.97
CA ARG A 39 19.33 6.73 -0.03
C ARG A 39 19.99 5.47 -0.61
N VAL A 40 21.31 5.48 -0.82
CA VAL A 40 22.02 4.35 -1.45
C VAL A 40 21.97 3.13 -0.55
N LYS A 41 22.08 3.32 0.77
CA LYS A 41 21.92 2.25 1.77
C LYS A 41 20.50 1.71 1.75
N VAL A 42 19.50 2.60 1.72
CA VAL A 42 18.08 2.20 1.63
C VAL A 42 17.83 1.36 0.37
N ARG A 43 18.36 1.77 -0.78
CA ARG A 43 18.25 1.02 -2.04
C ARG A 43 18.78 -0.41 -1.89
N GLN A 44 19.88 -0.61 -1.18
CA GLN A 44 20.49 -1.93 -0.99
C GLN A 44 19.65 -2.87 -0.10
N LEU A 45 18.73 -2.32 0.70
CA LEU A 45 17.83 -3.09 1.56
C LEU A 45 16.53 -3.50 0.85
N ILE A 46 16.26 -2.99 -0.34
CA ILE A 46 15.03 -3.27 -1.09
C ILE A 46 15.22 -4.53 -1.93
N THR A 47 14.38 -5.54 -1.70
CA THR A 47 14.26 -6.71 -2.56
C THR A 47 13.09 -6.51 -3.52
N ASN A 48 13.34 -6.58 -4.82
CA ASN A 48 12.27 -6.58 -5.81
C ASN A 48 11.67 -7.99 -5.91
N LEU A 49 10.35 -8.10 -5.81
CA LEU A 49 9.61 -9.34 -5.97
C LEU A 49 8.84 -9.26 -7.29
N GLU A 50 9.05 -10.25 -8.17
CA GLU A 50 8.31 -10.37 -9.43
C GLU A 50 6.94 -10.97 -9.14
N LEU A 51 5.88 -10.21 -9.44
CA LEU A 51 4.50 -10.59 -9.15
C LEU A 51 3.80 -11.20 -10.37
N ALA A 52 4.26 -10.91 -11.58
CA ALA A 52 3.62 -11.39 -12.81
C ALA A 52 3.66 -12.91 -12.95
N GLU A 53 4.70 -13.55 -12.41
CA GLU A 53 4.87 -15.01 -12.45
C GLU A 53 4.29 -15.70 -11.20
N ASN A 54 3.78 -14.94 -10.22
CA ASN A 54 3.25 -15.48 -8.99
C ASN A 54 1.76 -15.83 -9.14
N THR A 55 1.46 -17.13 -9.16
CA THR A 55 0.08 -17.63 -9.31
C THR A 55 -0.83 -17.27 -8.13
N GLU A 56 -0.27 -17.17 -6.92
CA GLU A 56 -1.00 -16.76 -5.72
C GLU A 56 -1.41 -15.29 -5.80
N PHE A 57 -0.52 -14.42 -6.29
CA PHE A 57 -0.83 -13.01 -6.56
C PHE A 57 -2.01 -12.88 -7.53
N MET A 58 -2.03 -13.66 -8.62
CA MET A 58 -3.14 -13.64 -9.57
C MET A 58 -4.46 -14.10 -8.93
N SER A 59 -4.42 -15.04 -7.99
CA SER A 59 -5.60 -15.45 -7.21
C SER A 59 -6.12 -14.28 -6.35
N TYR A 60 -5.25 -13.59 -5.62
CA TYR A 60 -5.62 -12.41 -4.83
C TYR A 60 -6.13 -11.26 -5.69
N TYR A 61 -5.49 -11.01 -6.84
CA TYR A 61 -5.92 -9.99 -7.77
C TYR A 61 -7.36 -10.26 -8.25
N MET A 62 -7.68 -11.48 -8.67
CA MET A 62 -9.03 -11.83 -9.11
C MET A 62 -10.06 -11.71 -7.98
N ALA A 63 -9.69 -12.06 -6.74
CA ALA A 63 -10.55 -11.87 -5.57
C ALA A 63 -10.81 -10.38 -5.25
N SER A 64 -9.89 -9.49 -5.61
CA SER A 64 -10.01 -8.04 -5.42
C SER A 64 -10.87 -7.32 -6.47
N LEU A 65 -11.36 -8.01 -7.52
CA LEU A 65 -12.20 -7.42 -8.57
C LEU A 65 -13.66 -7.22 -8.16
N PHE A 66 -14.04 -7.62 -6.93
CA PHE A 66 -15.36 -7.40 -6.36
C PHE A 66 -15.27 -6.36 -5.24
N LEU A 67 -16.37 -5.65 -4.95
CA LEU A 67 -16.40 -4.61 -3.92
C LEU A 67 -16.99 -5.14 -2.61
N PRO A 68 -16.31 -4.94 -1.46
CA PRO A 68 -14.91 -4.49 -1.33
C PRO A 68 -13.89 -5.58 -1.72
N HIS A 69 -14.28 -6.85 -1.67
CA HIS A 69 -13.47 -8.02 -2.04
C HIS A 69 -14.40 -9.25 -2.12
N THR A 70 -13.98 -10.34 -2.76
CA THR A 70 -14.76 -11.60 -2.75
C THR A 70 -14.92 -12.18 -1.34
N ASP A 71 -13.89 -12.04 -0.51
CA ASP A 71 -13.91 -12.44 0.91
C ASP A 71 -14.23 -11.24 1.81
N MET A 72 -15.46 -11.21 2.32
CA MET A 72 -15.96 -10.15 3.21
C MET A 72 -15.36 -10.21 4.61
N SER A 73 -14.79 -11.35 5.04
CA SER A 73 -14.19 -11.47 6.38
C SER A 73 -12.97 -10.56 6.56
N LEU A 74 -12.36 -10.13 5.46
CA LEU A 74 -11.25 -9.18 5.42
C LEU A 74 -11.68 -7.72 5.65
N PHE A 75 -13.00 -7.43 5.63
CA PHE A 75 -13.55 -6.07 5.72
C PHE A 75 -14.65 -5.97 6.80
N PRO A 76 -14.34 -6.26 8.07
CA PRO A 76 -15.31 -6.24 9.16
C PRO A 76 -16.02 -4.89 9.33
N SER A 77 -15.31 -3.77 9.17
CA SER A 77 -15.93 -2.44 9.32
C SER A 77 -16.92 -2.11 8.20
N VAL A 78 -16.83 -2.78 7.05
CA VAL A 78 -17.79 -2.64 5.95
C VAL A 78 -19.02 -3.49 6.24
N LEU A 79 -18.84 -4.70 6.77
CA LEU A 79 -19.94 -5.56 7.21
C LEU A 79 -20.80 -4.88 8.27
N ASP A 80 -20.18 -4.29 9.30
CA ASP A 80 -20.88 -3.59 10.36
C ASP A 80 -21.76 -2.45 9.81
N LYS A 81 -21.27 -1.71 8.81
CA LYS A 81 -22.00 -0.62 8.15
C LYS A 81 -23.15 -1.08 7.25
N LEU A 82 -23.10 -2.30 6.75
CA LEU A 82 -24.17 -2.87 5.92
C LEU A 82 -25.28 -3.48 6.78
N ALA A 83 -24.97 -3.82 8.04
CA ALA A 83 -25.93 -4.35 9.00
C ALA A 83 -26.73 -3.25 9.74
N GLU A 84 -26.25 -2.01 9.68
CA GLU A 84 -26.94 -0.79 10.13
C GLU A 84 -27.99 -0.32 9.10
#